data_AF-A0A943BFS1-F1
#
_entry.id   AF-A0A943BFS1-F1
#
_cell.length_a   1.000
_cell.length_b   1.000
_cell.length_c   1.000
_cell.angle_alpha   90.00
_cell.angle_beta   90.00
_cell.angle_gamma   90.00
#
_symmetry.space_group_name_H-M   'P 1'
#
loop_
_entity.id
_entity.type
_entity.pdbx_description
1 polymer ?
#
loop_
_entity_poly.entity_id
_entity_poly.type
_entity_poly.pdbx_seq_one_letter_code
_entity_poly.pdbx_strand_id
1 'polypeptide(L)'
;MNKNDVIILEKDDNMILQEEEDYCAADMKLSVESKFPEWKVYYEGNFWGHHGRDHAGKEILVNQHFDWAGYHWFIPTVYSCGKGLVIDFCMRVDVRRIQNFMEKWKLSCKSDFYDGFTNEQQMQMEIENPLCFHFHPMLKLNNK
;
A
#
# COMPACT_ATOMS: atom_id res chain seq x y z
N MET A 1 -14.63 -3.19 -4.27
CA MET A 1 -13.22 -2.75 -4.11
C MET A 1 -13.18 -1.63 -3.09
N ASN A 2 -12.81 -1.94 -1.85
CA ASN A 2 -12.64 -0.93 -0.81
C ASN A 2 -11.22 -0.34 -0.87
N LYS A 3 -11.15 0.97 -0.66
CA LYS A 3 -9.97 1.84 -0.66
C LYS A 3 -9.14 1.64 0.61
N ASN A 4 -8.29 0.63 0.65
CA ASN A 4 -7.27 0.48 1.68
C ASN A 4 -5.93 0.27 0.98
N ASP A 5 -5.22 1.36 0.68
CA ASP A 5 -3.86 1.30 0.17
C ASP A 5 -2.93 0.96 1.35
N VAL A 6 -2.50 -0.30 1.42
CA VAL A 6 -1.46 -0.75 2.34
C VAL A 6 -0.12 -0.39 1.72
N ILE A 7 0.51 0.67 2.23
CA ILE A 7 1.90 1.01 1.87
C ILE A 7 2.83 0.15 2.74
N ILE A 8 3.59 -0.74 2.10
CA ILE A 8 4.65 -1.52 2.76
C ILE A 8 5.90 -0.63 2.80
N LEU A 9 6.30 -0.23 4.00
CA LEU A 9 7.61 0.40 4.22
C LEU A 9 8.56 -0.66 4.77
N GLU A 10 9.45 -1.14 3.91
CA GLU A 10 10.65 -1.87 4.31
C GLU A 10 11.72 -0.83 4.66
N LYS A 11 12.15 -0.81 5.93
CA LYS A 11 13.29 0.00 6.36
C LYS A 11 14.38 -0.94 6.83
N ASP A 12 15.26 -1.30 5.93
CA ASP A 12 16.54 -1.90 6.29
C ASP A 12 17.63 -0.83 6.13
N ASP A 13 18.03 -0.24 7.26
CA ASP A 13 19.15 0.72 7.37
C ASP A 13 20.52 0.03 7.19
N ASN A 14 20.61 -1.08 6.45
CA ASN A 14 21.86 -1.85 6.36
C ASN A 14 21.95 -2.83 5.17
N MET A 15 21.88 -2.36 3.92
CA MET A 15 22.48 -3.12 2.82
C MET A 15 23.21 -2.21 1.84
N ILE A 16 24.54 -2.27 1.94
CA ILE A 16 25.46 -2.11 0.83
C ILE A 16 24.96 -3.05 -0.29
N LEU A 17 24.48 -2.50 -1.40
CA LEU A 17 24.13 -3.27 -2.58
C LEU A 17 25.42 -3.75 -3.26
N GLN A 18 25.86 -4.96 -2.90
CA GLN A 18 26.49 -5.83 -3.89
C GLN A 18 25.36 -6.40 -4.75
N GLU A 19 25.56 -6.30 -6.06
CA GLU A 19 24.65 -6.70 -7.13
C GLU A 19 24.17 -8.14 -6.97
N GLU A 20 22.85 -8.32 -6.81
CA GLU A 20 22.16 -9.51 -7.32
C GLU A 20 20.98 -9.04 -8.18
N GLU A 21 21.24 -9.07 -9.48
CA GLU A 21 20.32 -8.90 -10.58
C GLU A 21 19.30 -10.05 -10.59
N ASP A 22 18.04 -9.83 -10.18
CA ASP A 22 16.87 -10.53 -10.79
C ASP A 22 15.47 -10.07 -10.32
N TYR A 23 15.30 -8.85 -9.77
CA TYR A 23 13.97 -8.30 -9.50
C TYR A 23 13.45 -7.48 -10.68
N CYS A 24 12.82 -8.16 -11.65
CA CYS A 24 11.93 -7.64 -12.72
C CYS A 24 12.22 -6.17 -13.16
N ALA A 25 13.47 -5.87 -13.49
CA ALA A 25 13.98 -4.53 -13.82
C ALA A 25 13.99 -4.22 -15.33
N ALA A 26 13.26 -5.00 -16.13
CA ALA A 26 13.35 -4.90 -17.59
C ALA A 26 12.55 -3.73 -18.19
N ASP A 27 11.53 -3.20 -17.50
CA ASP A 27 10.61 -2.20 -18.09
C ASP A 27 10.64 -0.81 -17.43
N MET A 28 11.43 -0.59 -16.38
CA MET A 28 11.65 0.77 -15.83
C MET A 28 13.03 1.29 -16.20
N LYS A 29 13.24 1.52 -17.49
CA LYS A 29 14.28 2.46 -17.92
C LYS A 29 13.80 3.87 -17.55
N LEU A 30 13.98 4.27 -16.29
CA LEU A 30 13.76 5.63 -15.81
C LEU A 30 14.64 6.57 -16.63
N SER A 31 14.05 7.21 -17.64
CA SER A 31 14.72 8.27 -18.38
C SER A 31 15.04 9.39 -17.40
N VAL A 32 16.33 9.66 -17.29
CA VAL A 32 16.93 10.72 -16.50
C VAL A 32 16.18 12.03 -16.76
N GLU A 33 15.72 12.67 -15.67
CA GLU A 33 14.85 13.86 -15.58
C GLU A 33 13.31 13.65 -15.58
N SER A 34 12.82 12.52 -15.06
CA SER A 34 11.46 12.52 -14.49
C SER A 34 11.46 13.39 -13.21
N LYS A 35 10.99 14.64 -13.29
CA LYS A 35 10.52 15.34 -12.09
C LYS A 35 9.33 14.53 -11.60
N PHE A 36 9.53 13.73 -10.56
CA PHE A 36 8.44 13.05 -9.90
C PHE A 36 7.34 14.08 -9.64
N PRO A 37 6.10 13.82 -10.06
CA PRO A 37 5.02 14.75 -9.84
C PRO A 37 4.93 15.04 -8.34
N GLU A 38 4.65 16.30 -8.00
CA GLU A 38 4.38 16.69 -6.62
C GLU A 38 3.27 15.78 -6.06
N TRP A 39 3.54 15.16 -4.92
CA TRP A 39 2.60 14.24 -4.27
C TRP A 39 1.34 15.01 -3.85
N LYS A 40 0.20 14.69 -4.46
CA LYS A 40 -1.07 15.37 -4.22
C LYS A 40 -2.15 14.37 -3.86
N VAL A 41 -2.67 14.50 -2.64
CA VAL A 41 -3.76 13.68 -2.12
C VAL A 41 -5.07 14.46 -2.19
N TYR A 42 -6.13 13.80 -2.67
CA TYR A 42 -7.47 14.39 -2.78
C TYR A 42 -8.48 13.47 -2.09
N TYR A 43 -9.49 14.05 -1.45
CA TYR A 43 -10.50 13.31 -0.67
C TYR A 43 -11.25 12.25 -1.50
N GLU A 44 -11.63 12.60 -2.74
CA GLU A 44 -12.30 11.70 -3.70
C GLU A 44 -11.38 11.25 -4.84
N GLY A 45 -10.06 11.32 -4.62
CA GLY A 45 -9.07 10.85 -5.57
C GLY A 45 -8.98 9.32 -5.66
N ASN A 46 -8.44 8.84 -6.77
CA ASN A 46 -7.88 7.51 -6.93
C ASN A 46 -6.57 7.61 -7.72
N PHE A 47 -5.89 6.48 -7.94
CA PHE A 47 -4.62 6.42 -8.69
C PHE A 47 -4.70 7.01 -10.11
N TRP A 48 -5.88 7.04 -10.72
CA TRP A 48 -6.10 7.53 -12.08
C TRP A 48 -6.52 9.00 -12.14
N GLY A 49 -6.62 9.67 -10.99
CA GLY A 49 -6.89 11.10 -10.90
C GLY A 49 -7.96 11.45 -9.87
N HIS A 50 -8.32 12.73 -9.86
CA HIS A 50 -9.39 13.27 -9.02
C HIS A 50 -10.44 13.92 -9.92
N HIS A 51 -11.70 13.87 -9.49
CA HIS A 51 -12.80 14.51 -10.20
C HIS A 51 -13.18 15.80 -9.47
N GLY A 52 -13.29 16.92 -10.20
CA GLY A 52 -13.76 18.21 -9.67
C GLY A 52 -12.67 19.28 -9.53
N ARG A 53 -13.01 20.36 -8.82
CA ARG A 53 -12.13 21.51 -8.55
C ARG A 53 -11.55 21.49 -7.12
N ASP A 54 -11.54 20.33 -6.48
CA ASP A 54 -11.03 20.20 -5.12
C ASP A 54 -9.53 20.49 -5.08
N HIS A 55 -9.09 21.15 -4.02
CA HIS A 55 -7.68 21.38 -3.76
C HIS A 55 -7.03 20.15 -3.12
N ALA A 56 -5.74 19.96 -3.38
CA ALA A 56 -4.94 18.94 -2.71
C ALA A 56 -4.98 19.17 -1.19
N GLY A 57 -5.05 18.08 -0.44
CA GLY A 57 -5.05 18.11 1.01
C GLY A 57 -3.74 18.67 1.55
N LYS A 58 -3.84 19.43 2.64
CA LYS A 58 -2.66 19.91 3.37
C LYS A 58 -2.10 18.76 4.19
N GLU A 59 -0.81 18.49 4.00
CA GLU A 59 -0.08 17.47 4.76
C GLU A 59 0.02 17.83 6.25
N ILE A 60 -0.25 16.84 7.11
CA ILE A 60 -0.06 16.88 8.56
C ILE A 60 0.72 15.62 8.95
N LEU A 61 1.99 15.78 9.29
CA LEU A 61 2.84 14.67 9.74
C LEU A 61 2.34 14.12 11.08
N VAL A 62 2.17 12.81 11.15
CA VAL A 62 1.72 12.09 12.34
C VAL A 62 2.82 11.19 12.89
N ASN A 63 3.48 10.43 12.03
CA ASN A 63 4.58 9.51 12.36
C ASN A 63 4.27 8.60 13.56
N GLN A 64 3.05 8.04 13.60
CA GLN A 64 2.59 7.25 14.74
C GLN A 64 2.71 5.75 14.44
N HIS A 65 3.30 5.03 15.39
CA HIS A 65 3.35 3.57 15.40
C HIS A 65 2.41 3.01 16.48
N PHE A 66 1.79 1.86 16.21
CA PHE A 66 0.99 1.13 17.20
C PHE A 66 0.81 -0.34 16.80
N ASP A 67 0.54 -1.20 17.78
CA ASP A 67 0.24 -2.61 17.55
C ASP A 67 -1.26 -2.86 17.66
N TRP A 68 -1.85 -3.50 16.65
CA TRP A 68 -3.28 -3.82 16.63
C TRP A 68 -3.56 -5.06 15.77
N ALA A 69 -4.48 -5.90 16.25
CA ALA A 69 -4.88 -7.15 15.58
C ALA A 69 -3.72 -8.10 15.23
N GLY A 70 -2.63 -8.06 16.01
CA GLY A 70 -1.43 -8.88 15.77
C GLY A 70 -0.48 -8.34 14.71
N TYR A 71 -0.70 -7.11 14.21
CA TYR A 71 0.18 -6.42 13.27
C TYR A 71 0.77 -5.16 13.89
N HIS A 72 1.95 -4.80 13.41
CA HIS A 72 2.54 -3.50 13.68
C HIS A 72 2.10 -2.52 12.60
N TRP A 73 1.50 -1.41 13.01
CA TRP A 73 0.96 -0.37 12.13
C TRP A 73 1.79 0.90 12.20
N PHE A 74 1.77 1.65 11.11
CA PHE A 74 2.39 2.95 10.99
C PHE A 74 1.47 3.91 10.23
N ILE A 75 1.26 5.11 10.77
CA ILE A 75 0.57 6.20 10.11
C ILE A 75 1.62 7.32 9.90
N PRO A 76 2.16 7.47 8.69
CA PRO A 76 3.13 8.54 8.41
C PRO A 76 2.46 9.91 8.50
N THR A 77 1.32 10.04 7.82
CA THR A 77 0.76 11.34 7.46
C THR A 77 -0.75 11.29 7.39
N VAL A 78 -1.37 12.42 7.71
CA VAL A 78 -2.79 12.70 7.49
C VAL A 78 -2.90 13.92 6.59
N TYR A 79 -3.84 13.89 5.63
CA TYR A 79 -4.09 15.01 4.72
C TYR A 79 -5.42 15.68 5.06
N SER A 80 -5.37 16.97 5.36
CA SER A 80 -6.56 17.81 5.58
C SER A 80 -7.07 18.32 4.24
N CYS A 81 -8.14 17.72 3.75
CA CYS A 81 -8.86 18.10 2.53
C CYS A 81 -10.10 18.93 2.89
N GLY A 82 -10.62 19.72 1.95
CA GLY A 82 -11.82 20.55 2.19
C GLY A 82 -13.07 19.76 2.60
N LYS A 83 -13.19 18.50 2.17
CA LYS A 83 -14.32 17.61 2.46
C LYS A 83 -14.09 16.67 3.67
N GLY A 84 -12.87 16.59 4.19
CA GLY A 84 -12.54 15.65 5.27
C GLY A 84 -11.06 15.29 5.34
N LEU A 85 -10.74 14.18 5.98
CA LEU A 85 -9.36 13.69 6.14
C LEU A 85 -9.10 12.47 5.27
N VAL A 86 -7.89 12.38 4.73
CA VAL A 86 -7.35 11.16 4.13
C VAL A 86 -6.17 10.71 4.98
N ILE A 87 -6.12 9.42 5.30
CA ILE A 87 -5.12 8.86 6.21
C ILE A 87 -4.54 7.61 5.55
N ASP A 88 -3.21 7.53 5.50
CA ASP A 88 -2.51 6.35 5.03
C ASP A 88 -2.29 5.39 6.21
N PHE A 89 -2.77 4.16 6.08
CA PHE A 89 -2.53 3.09 7.06
C PHE A 89 -1.50 2.11 6.50
N CYS A 90 -0.29 2.14 7.05
CA CYS A 90 0.76 1.20 6.67
C CYS A 90 0.73 0.02 7.65
N MET A 91 0.56 -1.19 7.12
CA MET A 91 0.62 -2.42 7.89
C MET A 91 1.94 -3.13 7.61
N ARG A 92 2.70 -3.43 8.66
CA ARG A 92 3.90 -4.26 8.52
C ARG A 92 3.51 -5.72 8.38
N VAL A 93 3.99 -6.35 7.32
CA VAL A 93 3.81 -7.78 7.05
C VAL A 93 5.18 -8.43 7.02
N ASP A 94 5.31 -9.56 7.72
CA ASP A 94 6.54 -10.35 7.69
C ASP A 94 6.78 -10.87 6.25
N VAL A 95 7.97 -10.64 5.72
CA VAL A 95 8.39 -11.10 4.39
C VAL A 95 8.18 -12.60 4.22
N ARG A 96 8.34 -13.40 5.29
CA ARG A 96 8.10 -14.85 5.27
C ARG A 96 6.65 -15.19 4.99
N ARG A 97 5.70 -14.38 5.46
CA ARG A 97 4.27 -14.58 5.17
C ARG A 97 3.97 -14.30 3.70
N ILE A 98 4.60 -13.27 3.13
CA ILE A 98 4.49 -12.94 1.71
C ILE A 98 5.09 -14.08 0.87
N GLN A 99 6.30 -14.53 1.21
CA GLN A 99 6.98 -15.63 0.53
C GLN A 99 6.18 -16.94 0.58
N ASN A 100 5.70 -17.33 1.75
CA ASN A 100 4.89 -18.55 1.90
C ASN A 100 3.59 -18.47 1.08
N PHE A 101 2.96 -17.29 1.01
CA PHE A 101 1.78 -17.08 0.17
C PHE A 101 2.12 -17.24 -1.31
N MET A 102 3.20 -16.60 -1.77
CA MET A 102 3.67 -16.73 -3.16
C MET A 102 4.02 -18.17 -3.52
N GLU A 103 4.69 -18.90 -2.64
CA GLU A 103 5.06 -20.30 -2.85
C GLU A 103 3.81 -21.21 -2.90
N LYS A 104 2.90 -21.07 -1.94
CA LYS A 104 1.65 -21.85 -1.88
C LYS A 104 0.84 -21.73 -3.17
N TRP A 105 0.72 -20.51 -3.69
CA TRP A 105 -0.07 -20.21 -4.88
C TRP A 105 0.76 -20.22 -6.17
N LYS A 106 2.06 -20.53 -6.10
CA LYS A 106 3.00 -20.55 -7.24
C LYS A 106 2.98 -19.26 -8.05
N LEU A 107 2.90 -18.12 -7.36
CA LEU A 107 2.86 -16.79 -7.97
C LEU A 107 4.25 -16.41 -8.49
N SER A 108 4.33 -15.90 -9.71
CA SER A 108 5.55 -15.39 -10.32
C SER A 108 5.31 -14.01 -10.94
N CYS A 109 6.34 -13.16 -11.06
CA CYS A 109 6.19 -11.85 -11.72
C CYS A 109 5.90 -11.95 -13.23
N LYS A 110 5.97 -13.16 -13.81
CA LYS A 110 5.79 -13.43 -15.24
C LYS A 110 4.44 -14.08 -15.59
N SER A 111 3.67 -14.49 -14.59
CA SER A 111 2.36 -15.13 -14.77
C SER A 111 1.26 -14.13 -14.52
N ASP A 112 0.33 -13.98 -15.46
CA ASP A 112 -0.89 -13.19 -15.24
C ASP A 112 -1.66 -13.79 -14.05
N PHE A 113 -1.84 -12.97 -12.99
CA PHE A 113 -2.27 -13.40 -11.66
C PHE A 113 -3.62 -14.15 -11.60
N TYR A 114 -4.41 -14.13 -12.68
CA TYR A 114 -5.79 -14.60 -12.67
C TYR A 114 -6.13 -15.68 -13.72
N ASP A 115 -5.28 -15.94 -14.71
CA ASP A 115 -5.65 -16.78 -15.86
C ASP A 115 -5.53 -18.30 -15.61
N GLY A 116 -5.19 -18.70 -14.38
CA GLY A 116 -4.95 -20.11 -14.01
C GLY A 116 -5.70 -20.63 -12.78
N PHE A 117 -6.50 -19.80 -12.09
CA PHE A 117 -7.15 -20.17 -10.84
C PHE A 117 -8.67 -20.29 -10.97
N THR A 118 -9.27 -21.27 -10.29
CA THR A 118 -10.74 -21.34 -10.17
C THR A 118 -11.27 -20.23 -9.27
N ASN A 119 -12.57 -19.94 -9.35
CA ASN A 119 -13.21 -18.95 -8.47
C ASN A 119 -13.00 -19.26 -6.99
N GLU A 120 -13.07 -20.53 -6.60
CA GLU A 120 -12.86 -20.96 -5.21
C GLU A 120 -11.42 -20.71 -4.77
N GLN A 121 -10.44 -20.95 -5.65
CA GLN A 121 -9.04 -20.65 -5.38
C GLN A 121 -8.81 -19.15 -5.24
N GLN A 122 -9.40 -18.33 -6.11
CA GLN A 122 -9.32 -16.88 -6.02
C GLN A 122 -9.91 -16.36 -4.71
N MET A 123 -11.08 -16.87 -4.31
CA MET A 123 -11.68 -16.52 -3.02
C MET A 123 -10.79 -16.91 -1.84
N GLN A 124 -10.19 -18.10 -1.89
CA GLN A 124 -9.26 -18.55 -0.85
C GLN A 124 -7.98 -17.70 -0.82
N MET A 125 -7.47 -17.30 -1.97
CA MET A 125 -6.33 -16.39 -2.09
C MET A 125 -6.64 -15.03 -1.47
N GLU A 126 -7.83 -14.46 -1.71
CA GLU A 126 -8.25 -13.20 -1.09
C GLU A 126 -8.30 -13.29 0.44
N ILE A 127 -8.81 -14.39 0.98
CA ILE A 127 -8.88 -14.64 2.43
C ILE A 127 -7.48 -14.80 3.03
N GLU A 128 -6.58 -15.47 2.33
CA GLU A 128 -5.23 -15.78 2.82
C GLU A 128 -4.20 -14.70 2.52
N ASN A 129 -4.52 -13.74 1.65
CA ASN A 129 -3.58 -12.72 1.20
C ASN A 129 -3.05 -11.93 2.41
N PRO A 130 -1.74 -12.03 2.72
CA PRO A 130 -1.17 -11.42 3.91
C PRO A 130 -1.16 -9.89 3.84
N LEU A 131 -1.39 -9.30 2.67
CA LEU A 131 -1.51 -7.86 2.45
C LEU A 131 -2.97 -7.37 2.57
N CYS A 132 -3.94 -8.27 2.58
CA CYS A 132 -5.35 -7.92 2.67
C CYS A 132 -5.79 -7.87 4.13
N PHE A 133 -6.16 -6.68 4.61
CA PHE A 133 -6.73 -6.50 5.95
C PHE A 133 -7.96 -5.58 5.89
N HIS A 134 -9.11 -6.11 6.31
CA HIS A 134 -10.37 -5.39 6.25
C HIS A 134 -10.70 -4.75 7.59
N PHE A 135 -10.79 -3.42 7.61
CA PHE A 135 -11.25 -2.67 8.77
C PHE A 135 -11.95 -1.38 8.34
N HIS A 136 -12.70 -0.80 9.27
CA HIS A 136 -13.43 0.46 9.09
C HIS A 136 -12.89 1.49 10.07
N PRO A 137 -11.99 2.40 9.66
CA PRO A 137 -11.47 3.42 10.54
C PRO A 137 -12.58 4.40 10.95
N MET A 138 -12.62 4.76 12.24
CA MET A 138 -13.50 5.81 12.77
C MET A 138 -12.66 6.86 13.48
N LEU A 139 -12.88 8.11 13.11
CA LEU A 139 -12.25 9.25 13.78
C LEU A 139 -13.21 9.82 14.83
N LYS A 140 -12.69 10.05 16.04
CA LYS A 140 -13.40 10.77 17.11
C LYS A 140 -12.63 12.03 17.45
N LEU A 141 -13.33 13.16 17.53
CA LEU A 141 -12.73 14.45 17.87
C LEU A 141 -13.29 14.91 19.21
N ASN A 142 -12.43 15.18 20.19
CA ASN A 142 -12.83 15.62 21.53
C ASN A 142 -13.83 14.64 22.21
N ASN A 143 -13.61 13.33 22.06
CA ASN A 143 -14.47 12.27 22.58
C ASN A 143 -15.92 12.28 22.05
N LYS A 144 -16.15 12.89 20.88
CA LYS A 144 -17.40 12.85 20.14
C LYS A 144 -17.18 12.28 18.75
#